data_AF-A0AAU7X9D6-F1
#
_entry.id   AF-A0AAU7X9D6-F1
#
_cell.length_a   1.000
_cell.length_b   1.000
_cell.length_c   1.000
_cell.angle_alpha   90.00
_cell.angle_beta   90.00
_cell.angle_gamma   90.00
#
_symmetry.space_group_name_H-M   'P 1'
#
loop_
_entity.id
_entity.type
_entity.pdbx_description
1 polymer ?
#
loop_
_entity_poly.entity_id
_entity_poly.type
_entity_poly.pdbx_seq_one_letter_code
_entity_poly.pdbx_strand_id
1 'polypeptide(L)'
;MTHSHDLAEIEATVARMEASLIAPGGPAAAYAAAYAAQARRFDADLADPRDRALARSAALMMIKAIVIRPAAAPVVAPEDPDEEA
;
A
#
# COMPACT_ATOMS: atom_id res chain seq x y z
N MET A 1 15.84 16.56 16.97
CA MET A 1 16.33 15.20 16.70
C MET A 1 15.44 14.57 15.62
N THR A 2 15.86 14.70 14.37
CA THR A 2 15.15 14.15 13.22
C THR A 2 15.22 12.63 13.29
N HIS A 3 14.09 11.95 13.50
CA HIS A 3 14.02 10.48 13.45
C HIS A 3 14.19 10.06 11.98
N SER A 4 15.43 9.99 11.50
CA SER A 4 15.71 9.19 10.31
C SER A 4 15.54 7.75 10.75
N HIS A 5 14.42 7.12 10.37
CA HIS A 5 14.28 5.67 10.52
C HIS A 5 15.52 4.99 9.96
N ASP A 6 16.13 4.14 10.79
CA ASP A 6 17.25 3.32 10.38
C ASP A 6 16.77 2.31 9.33
N LEU A 7 17.65 1.92 8.40
CA LEU A 7 17.34 0.98 7.32
C LEU A 7 16.66 -0.28 7.84
N ALA A 8 17.17 -0.83 8.95
CA ALA A 8 16.62 -2.01 9.59
C ALA A 8 15.15 -1.85 10.03
N GLU A 9 14.75 -0.66 10.48
CA GLU A 9 13.36 -0.38 10.88
C GLU A 9 12.43 -0.36 9.67
N ILE A 10 12.91 0.20 8.54
CA ILE A 10 12.16 0.26 7.30
C ILE A 10 11.99 -1.15 6.73
N GLU A 11 13.06 -1.94 6.70
CA GLU A 11 13.03 -3.34 6.25
C GLU A 11 12.12 -4.20 7.14
N ALA A 12 12.19 -4.04 8.46
CA ALA A 12 11.28 -4.74 9.37
C ALA A 12 9.81 -4.36 9.12
N THR A 13 9.56 -3.10 8.76
CA THR A 13 8.21 -2.63 8.40
C THR A 13 7.74 -3.23 7.09
N VAL A 14 8.59 -3.25 6.06
CA VAL A 14 8.32 -3.91 4.78
C VAL A 14 7.98 -5.38 5.00
N ALA A 15 8.78 -6.12 5.76
CA ALA A 15 8.55 -7.53 6.05
C ALA A 15 7.19 -7.79 6.74
N ARG A 16 6.84 -6.98 7.75
CA ARG A 16 5.51 -7.08 8.41
C ARG A 16 4.36 -6.79 7.45
N MET A 17 4.53 -5.83 6.54
CA MET A 17 3.52 -5.47 5.55
C MET A 17 3.36 -6.55 4.47
N GLU A 18 4.46 -7.12 3.99
CA GLU A 18 4.44 -8.24 3.03
C GLU A 18 3.73 -9.45 3.64
N ALA A 19 4.07 -9.81 4.89
CA ALA A 19 3.44 -10.92 5.59
C ALA A 19 1.93 -10.72 5.84
N SER A 20 1.51 -9.47 6.10
CA SER A 20 0.10 -9.17 6.40
C SER A 20 -0.76 -8.90 5.18
N LEU A 21 -0.19 -8.35 4.08
CA LEU A 21 -0.95 -7.94 2.89
C LEU A 21 -0.78 -8.93 1.74
N ILE A 22 0.46 -9.32 1.45
CA ILE A 22 0.85 -9.98 0.19
C ILE A 22 0.92 -11.50 0.33
N ALA A 23 1.17 -12.02 1.54
CA ALA A 23 1.21 -13.46 1.79
C ALA A 23 -0.07 -14.18 1.29
N PRO A 24 0.02 -15.47 0.95
CA PRO A 24 -1.14 -16.26 0.53
C PRO A 24 -2.30 -16.15 1.55
N GLY A 25 -3.50 -15.85 1.07
CA GLY A 25 -4.67 -15.62 1.93
C GLY A 25 -4.76 -14.22 2.56
N GLY A 26 -3.74 -13.38 2.36
CA GLY A 26 -3.77 -11.97 2.74
C GLY A 26 -4.74 -11.15 1.87
N PRO A 27 -5.17 -9.98 2.37
CA PRO A 27 -6.15 -9.12 1.70
C PRO A 27 -5.69 -8.59 0.34
N ALA A 28 -4.38 -8.59 0.07
CA ALA A 28 -3.80 -8.16 -1.19
C ALA A 28 -3.04 -9.29 -1.93
N ALA A 29 -3.33 -10.57 -1.63
CA ALA A 29 -2.66 -11.71 -2.25
C ALA A 29 -2.75 -11.68 -3.79
N ALA A 30 -3.84 -11.16 -4.35
CA ALA A 30 -4.01 -10.99 -5.80
C ALA A 30 -2.95 -10.07 -6.46
N TYR A 31 -2.33 -9.17 -5.68
CA TYR A 31 -1.30 -8.24 -6.16
C TYR A 31 0.12 -8.78 -6.00
N ALA A 32 0.32 -9.97 -5.43
CA ALA A 32 1.65 -10.49 -5.09
C ALA A 32 2.62 -10.54 -6.28
N ALA A 33 2.15 -11.01 -7.44
CA ALA A 33 2.97 -11.09 -8.64
C ALA A 33 3.39 -9.70 -9.16
N ALA A 34 2.47 -8.73 -9.14
CA ALA A 34 2.73 -7.36 -9.56
C ALA A 34 3.71 -6.67 -8.60
N TYR A 35 3.50 -6.82 -7.28
CA TYR A 35 4.40 -6.32 -6.25
C TYR A 35 5.81 -6.90 -6.40
N ALA A 36 5.95 -8.23 -6.57
CA ALA A 36 7.26 -8.87 -6.76
C ALA A 36 7.97 -8.43 -8.05
N ALA A 37 7.24 -8.18 -9.14
CA ALA A 37 7.82 -7.61 -10.35
C ALA A 37 8.34 -6.18 -10.12
N GLN A 38 7.58 -5.36 -9.39
CA GLN A 38 7.97 -4.00 -9.07
C GLN A 38 9.14 -3.93 -8.09
N ALA A 39 9.18 -4.80 -7.06
CA ALA A 39 10.29 -4.89 -6.13
C ALA A 39 11.62 -5.20 -6.83
N ARG A 40 11.61 -6.11 -7.82
CA ARG A 40 12.78 -6.40 -8.65
C ARG A 40 13.25 -5.20 -9.47
N ARG A 41 12.33 -4.34 -9.94
CA ARG A 41 12.69 -3.09 -10.61
C ARG A 41 13.36 -2.11 -9.66
N PHE A 42 12.85 -1.96 -8.44
CA PHE A 42 13.50 -1.14 -7.42
C PHE A 42 14.93 -1.59 -7.13
N ASP A 43 15.17 -2.91 -7.08
CA ASP A 43 16.51 -3.45 -6.87
C ASP A 43 17.48 -3.14 -8.03
N ALA A 44 16.95 -3.07 -9.26
CA ALA A 44 17.73 -2.75 -10.46
C ALA A 44 17.97 -1.23 -10.62
N ASP A 45 16.96 -0.42 -10.29
CA ASP A 45 16.94 1.02 -10.62
C ASP A 45 17.50 1.89 -9.48
N LEU A 46 17.42 1.44 -8.22
CA LEU A 46 17.84 2.21 -7.06
C LEU A 46 19.16 1.68 -6.50
N ALA A 47 20.13 2.57 -6.27
CA ALA A 47 21.44 2.19 -5.75
C ALA A 47 21.46 2.06 -4.22
N ASP A 48 20.75 2.94 -3.51
CA ASP A 48 20.72 2.98 -2.04
C ASP A 48 19.74 1.91 -1.48
N PRO A 49 20.19 1.00 -0.61
CA PRO A 49 19.32 0.05 0.10
C PRO A 49 18.14 0.72 0.82
N ARG A 50 18.35 1.92 1.38
CA ARG A 50 17.30 2.69 2.06
C ARG A 50 16.22 3.14 1.08
N ASP A 51 16.60 3.60 -0.10
CA ASP A 51 15.64 3.99 -1.13
C ASP A 51 14.85 2.79 -1.65
N ARG A 52 15.48 1.62 -1.79
CA ARG A 52 14.78 0.37 -2.13
C ARG A 52 13.73 0.01 -1.08
N ALA A 53 14.11 0.06 0.20
CA ALA A 53 13.22 -0.26 1.31
C ALA A 53 12.05 0.74 1.40
N LEU A 54 12.32 2.03 1.20
CA LEU A 54 11.29 3.07 1.16
C LEU A 54 10.34 2.90 -0.03
N ALA A 55 10.86 2.59 -1.23
CA ALA A 55 10.04 2.37 -2.42
C ALA A 55 9.10 1.16 -2.26
N ARG A 56 9.61 0.06 -1.67
CA ARG A 56 8.79 -1.11 -1.32
C ARG A 56 7.71 -0.75 -0.30
N SER A 57 8.07 -0.01 0.76
CA SER A 57 7.11 0.45 1.77
C SER A 57 6.01 1.33 1.16
N ALA A 58 6.37 2.27 0.27
CA ALA A 58 5.42 3.12 -0.42
C ALA A 58 4.47 2.32 -1.32
N ALA A 59 4.99 1.34 -2.07
CA ALA A 59 4.17 0.46 -2.90
C ALA A 59 3.16 -0.35 -2.06
N LEU A 60 3.60 -0.90 -0.92
CA LEU A 60 2.73 -1.64 0.00
C LEU A 60 1.66 -0.74 0.63
N MET A 61 1.99 0.52 0.92
CA MET A 61 1.01 1.51 1.42
C MET A 61 -0.04 1.85 0.37
N MET A 62 0.34 1.97 -0.90
CA MET A 62 -0.62 2.16 -1.99
C MET A 62 -1.53 0.95 -2.15
N ILE A 63 -0.97 -0.26 -2.14
CA ILE A 63 -1.75 -1.51 -2.16
C ILE A 63 -2.73 -1.54 -0.98
N LYS A 64 -2.25 -1.25 0.23
CA LYS A 64 -3.06 -1.18 1.45
C LYS A 64 -4.24 -0.22 1.30
N ALA A 65 -4.03 0.95 0.70
CA ALA A 65 -5.09 1.93 0.46
C ALA A 65 -6.16 1.40 -0.51
N ILE A 66 -5.77 0.59 -1.51
CA ILE A 66 -6.70 -0.03 -2.46
C ILE A 66 -7.53 -1.13 -1.79
N VAL A 67 -6.91 -1.98 -0.95
CA VAL A 67 -7.61 -3.12 -0.34
C VAL A 67 -8.35 -2.81 0.96
N ILE A 68 -7.93 -1.80 1.73
CA ILE A 68 -8.60 -1.42 2.99
C ILE A 68 -9.71 -0.38 2.77
N ARG A 69 -9.75 0.29 1.61
CA ARG A 69 -10.87 1.18 1.30
C ARG A 69 -12.15 0.33 1.18
N PRO A 70 -13.15 0.50 2.06
CA PRO A 70 -14.46 -0.08 1.78
C PRO A 70 -14.93 0.47 0.45
N ALA A 71 -15.60 -0.36 -0.37
CA ALA A 71 -16.32 0.13 -1.55
C ALA A 71 -17.05 1.40 -1.12
N ALA A 72 -16.69 2.54 -1.73
CA ALA A 72 -17.19 3.83 -1.30
C ALA A 72 -18.70 3.68 -1.13
N ALA A 73 -19.21 3.95 0.08
CA ALA A 73 -20.64 3.99 0.30
C ALA A 73 -21.24 4.87 -0.81
N PRO A 74 -22.32 4.43 -1.47
CA PRO A 74 -22.89 5.21 -2.55
C PRO A 74 -23.06 6.63 -2.06
N VAL A 75 -22.54 7.60 -2.82
CA VAL A 75 -22.79 9.00 -2.56
C VAL A 75 -24.30 9.15 -2.71
N VAL A 76 -25.01 9.15 -1.58
CA VAL A 76 -26.43 9.46 -1.52
C VAL A 76 -26.50 10.91 -1.95
N ALA A 77 -26.93 11.14 -3.18
CA ALA A 77 -27.28 12.48 -3.63
C ALA A 77 -28.31 13.03 -2.63
N PRO A 78 -28.20 14.30 -2.20
CA PRO A 78 -29.24 14.89 -1.38
C PRO A 78 -30.57 14.73 -2.11
N GLU A 79 -31.54 14.09 -1.47
CA GLU A 79 -32.91 14.03 -1.98
C GLU A 79 -33.39 15.49 -2.13
N ASP A 80 -33.76 15.87 -3.35
CA ASP A 80 -34.35 17.19 -3.63
C ASP A 80 -35.57 17.35 -2.72
N PRO A 81 -35.58 18.33 -1.79
CA PRO A 81 -36.69 18.49 -0.85
C PRO A 81 -37.94 19.14 -1.46
N ASP A 82 -38.00 19.36 -2.78
CA ASP A 82 -39.01 20.23 -3.40
C ASP A 82 -39.87 19.52 -4.47
N GLU A 83 -40.41 18.33 -4.16
CA GLU A 83 -41.59 17.82 -4.86
C GLU A 83 -42.86 18.25 -4.08
N GLU A 84 -43.10 19.57 -4.05
CA GLU A 84 -44.36 20.16 -3.58
C GLU A 84 -45.51 19.73 -4.52
N ALA A 85 -46.52 19.08 -3.93
CA ALA A 85 -47.81 18.75 -4.54
C ALA A 85 -48.86 19.83 -4.29
#